data_AF-A0A5D0H8E0-F1
#
_entry.id   AF-A0A5D0H8E0-F1
#
_cell.length_a   1.000
_cell.length_b   1.000
_cell.length_c   1.000
_cell.angle_alpha   90.00
_cell.angle_beta   90.00
_cell.angle_gamma   90.00
#
_symmetry.space_group_name_H-M   'P 1'
#
loop_
_entity.id
_entity.type
_entity.pdbx_description
1 polymer ?
#
loop_
_entity_poly.entity_id
_entity_poly.type
_entity_poly.pdbx_seq_one_letter_code
_entity_poly.pdbx_strand_id
1 'polypeptide(L)'
;MNLLNRNTASVNTYTERIVQFGEGNFLRAFANWMIHEMNKQAGFDAGVVAVQPINQGLIKMLNDQDGLYTLYLNGIKNGEAISE
;
A
#
# COMPACT_ATOMS: atom_id res chain seq x y z
N MET A 1 18.10 -5.71 -6.60
CA MET A 1 17.15 -5.31 -5.53
C MET A 1 16.61 -6.57 -4.90
N ASN A 2 16.54 -6.64 -3.56
CA ASN A 2 15.89 -7.76 -2.89
C ASN A 2 14.37 -7.60 -3.00
N LEU A 3 13.63 -8.71 -3.05
CA LEU A 3 12.17 -8.66 -3.00
C LEU A 3 11.73 -8.08 -1.65
N LEU A 4 10.79 -7.14 -1.69
CA LEU A 4 10.13 -6.62 -0.49
C LEU A 4 9.11 -7.65 -0.04
N ASN A 5 9.33 -8.31 1.09
CA ASN A 5 8.41 -9.28 1.64
C ASN A 5 8.54 -9.31 3.17
N ARG A 6 7.69 -10.06 3.86
CA ARG A 6 7.64 -10.08 5.34
C ARG A 6 8.84 -10.77 5.99
N ASN A 7 9.68 -11.45 5.22
CA ASN A 7 10.95 -12.00 5.70
C ASN A 7 12.10 -10.98 5.60
N THR A 8 12.00 -10.02 4.68
CA THR A 8 13.04 -9.02 4.42
C THR A 8 12.74 -7.66 5.05
N ALA A 9 11.49 -7.37 5.41
CA ALA A 9 11.07 -6.14 6.05
C ALA A 9 10.27 -6.40 7.34
N SER A 10 10.59 -5.66 8.41
CA SER A 10 9.83 -5.71 9.66
C SER A 10 8.55 -4.86 9.52
N VAL A 11 7.45 -5.50 9.15
CA VAL A 11 6.15 -4.84 8.90
C VAL A 11 5.01 -5.54 9.63
N ASN A 12 4.01 -4.76 10.06
CA ASN A 12 2.81 -5.31 10.70
C ASN A 12 1.91 -6.04 9.70
N THR A 13 1.13 -7.00 10.20
CA THR A 13 -0.05 -7.55 9.53
C THR A 13 -1.30 -6.88 10.09
N TYR A 14 -2.34 -6.75 9.27
CA TYR A 14 -3.62 -6.17 9.68
C TYR A 14 -4.75 -7.13 9.30
N THR A 15 -5.84 -7.10 10.06
CA THR A 15 -7.04 -7.90 9.77
C THR A 15 -7.66 -7.47 8.45
N GLU A 16 -7.96 -8.42 7.55
CA GLU A 16 -8.64 -8.14 6.28
C GLU A 16 -10.04 -7.55 6.53
N ARG A 17 -10.24 -6.27 6.20
CA ARG A 17 -11.51 -5.56 6.47
C ARG A 17 -12.06 -4.79 5.27
N ILE A 18 -11.23 -4.58 4.25
CA ILE A 18 -11.58 -3.79 3.07
C ILE A 18 -11.34 -4.64 1.84
N VAL A 19 -12.36 -4.81 1.00
CA VAL A 19 -12.23 -5.40 -0.33
C VAL A 19 -12.17 -4.28 -1.36
N GLN A 20 -11.09 -4.21 -2.12
CA GLN A 20 -10.85 -3.17 -3.11
C GLN A 20 -10.88 -3.77 -4.51
N PHE A 21 -11.75 -3.26 -5.37
CA PHE A 21 -11.72 -3.58 -6.80
C PHE A 21 -10.81 -2.58 -7.54
N GLY A 22 -9.76 -3.10 -8.17
CA GLY A 22 -8.70 -2.33 -8.79
C GLY A 22 -7.45 -2.25 -7.93
N GLU A 23 -6.29 -2.38 -8.58
CA GLU A 23 -4.97 -2.41 -7.98
C GLU A 23 -4.05 -1.35 -8.61
N GLY A 24 -4.63 -0.28 -9.14
CA GLY A 24 -3.87 0.80 -9.78
C GLY A 24 -3.08 1.68 -8.79
N ASN A 25 -2.19 2.52 -9.34
CA ASN A 25 -1.37 3.45 -8.56
C ASN A 25 -2.22 4.40 -7.70
N PHE A 26 -3.34 4.92 -8.23
CA PHE A 26 -4.18 5.86 -7.50
C PHE A 26 -4.70 5.27 -6.18
N LEU A 27 -5.29 4.07 -6.21
CA LEU A 27 -5.81 3.44 -4.99
C LEU A 27 -4.69 3.12 -3.99
N ARG A 28 -3.53 2.66 -4.47
CA ARG A 28 -2.37 2.40 -3.61
C ARG A 28 -1.76 3.66 -2.98
N ALA A 29 -1.72 4.77 -3.72
CA ALA A 29 -1.08 6.01 -3.29
C ALA A 29 -2.02 6.94 -2.51
N PHE A 30 -3.34 6.80 -2.69
CA PHE A 30 -4.33 7.66 -2.07
C PHE A 30 -5.10 6.92 -0.97
N ALA A 31 -5.98 5.98 -1.35
CA ALA A 31 -6.86 5.30 -0.39
C ALA A 31 -6.08 4.42 0.59
N ASN A 32 -5.18 3.58 0.08
CA ASN A 32 -4.38 2.69 0.92
C ASN A 32 -3.39 3.46 1.80
N TRP A 33 -2.88 4.60 1.34
CA TRP A 33 -2.04 5.46 2.18
C TRP A 33 -2.83 6.01 3.38
N MET A 34 -4.05 6.48 3.17
CA MET A 34 -4.92 6.92 4.27
C MET A 34 -5.18 5.79 5.27
N ILE A 35 -5.48 4.57 4.79
CA ILE A 35 -5.69 3.40 5.64
C ILE A 35 -4.41 3.04 6.42
N HIS A 36 -3.25 3.12 5.77
CA HIS A 36 -1.95 2.90 6.41
C HIS A 36 -1.70 3.91 7.54
N GLU A 37 -1.97 5.18 7.31
CA GLU A 37 -1.84 6.22 8.34
C GLU A 37 -2.86 6.03 9.48
N MET A 38 -4.10 5.63 9.18
CA MET A 38 -5.10 5.29 10.20
C MET A 38 -4.67 4.08 11.06
N ASN A 39 -4.06 3.06 10.44
CA ASN A 39 -3.52 1.93 11.19
C ASN A 39 -2.39 2.36 12.14
N LYS A 40 -1.49 3.25 11.68
CA LYS A 40 -0.37 3.76 12.48
C LYS A 40 -0.79 4.70 13.61
N GLN A 41 -1.70 5.63 13.33
CA GLN A 41 -2.02 6.74 14.24
C GLN A 41 -3.24 6.46 15.12
N ALA A 42 -4.17 5.62 14.65
CA ALA A 42 -5.45 5.39 15.32
C ALA A 42 -5.73 3.91 15.66
N GLY A 43 -4.79 3.00 15.38
CA GLY A 43 -4.96 1.57 15.67
C GLY A 43 -6.13 0.93 14.90
N PHE A 44 -6.41 1.42 13.68
CA PHE A 44 -7.61 1.04 12.92
C PHE A 44 -7.68 -0.47 12.55
N ASP A 45 -6.54 -1.14 12.48
CA ASP A 45 -6.39 -2.57 12.17
C ASP A 45 -7.17 -3.01 10.92
N ALA A 46 -6.94 -2.34 9.79
CA ALA A 46 -7.58 -2.67 8.53
C ALA A 46 -6.57 -3.00 7.43
N GLY A 47 -6.58 -4.26 7.00
CA GLY A 47 -5.95 -4.76 5.79
C GLY A 47 -6.88 -4.63 4.58
N VAL A 48 -6.27 -4.43 3.41
CA VAL A 48 -6.95 -4.27 2.12
C VAL A 48 -6.68 -5.48 1.25
N VAL A 49 -7.75 -6.17 0.83
CA VAL A 49 -7.71 -7.26 -0.14
C VAL A 49 -8.00 -6.68 -1.51
N ALA A 50 -6.98 -6.62 -2.37
CA ALA A 50 -7.10 -6.08 -3.73
C ALA A 50 -7.55 -7.16 -4.73
N VAL A 51 -8.55 -6.83 -5.53
CA VAL A 51 -9.11 -7.67 -6.59
C VAL A 51 -8.76 -7.02 -7.93
N GLN A 52 -8.07 -7.75 -8.79
CA GLN A 52 -7.75 -7.30 -10.15
C GLN A 52 -8.96 -7.51 -11.08
N PRO A 53 -9.58 -6.44 -11.62
CA PRO A 53 -10.79 -6.56 -12.43
C PRO A 53 -10.52 -6.76 -13.93
N ILE A 54 -9.25 -6.76 -14.35
CA ILE A 54 -8.81 -6.84 -15.75
C ILE A 54 -7.85 -8.01 -15.98
N ASN A 55 -7.72 -8.48 -17.23
CA ASN A 55 -6.91 -9.65 -17.55
C ASN A 55 -5.40 -9.45 -17.25
N GLN A 56 -4.87 -8.28 -17.60
CA GLN A 56 -3.47 -7.92 -17.36
C GLN A 56 -3.40 -6.83 -16.30
N GLY A 57 -2.85 -7.17 -15.13
CA GLY A 57 -2.74 -6.24 -14.01
C GLY A 57 -1.55 -6.59 -13.11
N LEU A 58 -1.55 -6.05 -11.90
CA LEU A 58 -0.38 -6.07 -11.02
C LEU A 58 -0.47 -7.07 -9.87
N ILE A 59 -1.55 -7.86 -9.79
CA ILE A 59 -1.81 -8.69 -8.60
C ILE A 59 -0.72 -9.73 -8.35
N LYS A 60 -0.14 -10.32 -9.41
CA LYS A 60 0.97 -11.27 -9.27
C LYS A 60 2.19 -10.59 -8.64
N MET A 61 2.57 -9.41 -9.14
CA MET A 61 3.70 -8.65 -8.62
C MET A 61 3.50 -8.23 -7.16
N LEU A 62 2.27 -7.83 -6.79
CA LEU A 62 1.94 -7.52 -5.41
C LEU A 62 2.02 -8.76 -4.51
N ASN A 63 1.49 -9.90 -4.96
CA ASN A 63 1.53 -11.15 -4.20
C ASN A 63 2.96 -11.71 -4.05
N ASP A 64 3.81 -11.59 -5.07
CA ASP A 64 5.23 -11.95 -4.99
C ASP A 64 5.99 -11.13 -3.92
N GLN A 65 5.38 -10.03 -3.44
CA GLN A 65 5.88 -9.14 -2.40
C GLN A 65 5.00 -9.13 -1.12
N ASP A 66 4.19 -10.17 -0.87
CA ASP A 66 3.28 -10.25 0.28
C ASP A 66 2.30 -9.07 0.41
N GLY A 67 1.91 -8.47 -0.71
CA GLY A 67 1.07 -7.27 -0.78
C GLY A 67 1.80 -5.98 -0.40
N LEU A 68 3.11 -6.03 -0.15
CA LEU A 68 3.93 -4.88 0.21
C LEU A 68 4.40 -4.13 -1.04
N TYR A 69 4.52 -2.81 -0.89
CA TYR A 69 5.07 -1.92 -1.91
C TYR A 69 5.62 -0.66 -1.24
N THR A 70 6.55 0.00 -1.93
CA THR A 70 7.06 1.31 -1.51
C THR A 70 6.20 2.40 -2.12
N LEU A 71 5.81 3.39 -1.30
CA LEU A 71 5.14 4.60 -1.75
C LEU A 71 6.16 5.74 -1.70
N TYR A 72 6.34 6.44 -2.82
CA TYR A 72 7.13 7.67 -2.89
C TYR A 72 6.18 8.86 -2.89
N LEU A 73 6.27 9.71 -1.86
CA LEU A 73 5.48 10.91 -1.71
C LEU A 73 6.35 12.13 -2.00
N ASN A 74 6.09 12.77 -3.13
CA ASN A 74 6.74 14.01 -3.52
C ASN A 74 5.69 15.12 -3.57
N GLY A 75 5.99 16.26 -2.95
CA GLY A 75 5.05 17.36 -2.89
C GLY A 75 5.69 18.67 -2.47
N ILE A 76 4.87 19.71 -2.37
CA ILE A 76 5.27 20.99 -1.82
C ILE A 76 4.52 21.20 -0.50
N LYS A 77 5.27 21.46 0.58
CA LYS A 77 4.71 21.77 1.89
C LYS A 77 5.36 23.04 2.40
N ASN A 78 4.52 24.03 2.76
CA ASN A 78 4.99 25.35 3.21
C ASN A 78 5.92 26.05 2.19
N GLY A 79 5.71 25.83 0.89
CA GLY A 79 6.52 26.41 -0.18
C GLY A 79 7.82 25.65 -0.48
N GLU A 80 8.15 24.60 0.28
CA GLU A 80 9.36 23.78 0.06
C GLU A 80 9.02 22.43 -0.57
N ALA A 81 9.88 21.97 -1.47
CA ALA A 81 9.78 20.63 -2.03
C ALA A 81 10.17 19.58 -0.98
N ILE A 82 9.28 18.62 -0.75
CA ILE A 82 9.47 17.49 0.16
C ILE A 82 9.41 16.18 -0.61
N SER A 83 10.20 15.20 -0.15
CA SER A 83 10.28 13.85 -0.67
C SER A 83 10.35 12.88 0.50
N GLU A 84 9.38 11.96 0.56
CA GLU A 84 9.24 10.90 1.57
C GLU A 84 9.08 9.53 0.90
#